data_AF-A0AA35SG70-F1
#
_entry.id   AF-A0AA35SG70-F1
#
_cell.length_a   1.000
_cell.length_b   1.000
_cell.length_c   1.000
_cell.angle_alpha   90.00
_cell.angle_beta   90.00
_cell.angle_gamma   90.00
#
_symmetry.space_group_name_H-M   'P 1'
#
loop_
_entity.id
_entity.type
_entity.pdbx_description
1 polymer ?
#
loop_
_entity_poly.entity_id
_entity_poly.type
_entity_poly.pdbx_seq_one_letter_code
_entity_poly.pdbx_strand_id
1 'polypeptide(L)' 'MTTAERLNAIPLGEAMFTQRAIRRFKKDPIPDDVLEDIMQATIRAPNGGNTQPWRFIVCEGRRKAPEAGRALP' A
#
# COMPACT_ATOMS: atom_id res chain seq x y z
N MET A 1 2.26 15.36 -8.10
CA MET A 1 2.75 15.22 -6.72
C MET A 1 3.84 14.18 -6.73
N THR A 2 5.03 14.49 -6.22
CA THR A 2 6.15 13.53 -6.12
C THR A 2 5.87 12.50 -5.04
N THR A 3 6.58 11.36 -5.07
CA THR A 3 6.56 10.36 -3.98
C THR A 3 6.85 11.01 -2.62
N ALA A 4 7.85 11.88 -2.55
CA ALA A 4 8.20 12.57 -1.31
C ALA A 4 7.08 13.49 -0.82
N GLU A 5 6.39 14.21 -1.72
CA GLU A 5 5.24 15.02 -1.34
C GLU A 5 4.10 14.14 -0.81
N ARG A 6 3.81 13.00 -1.45
CA ARG A 6 2.74 12.07 -1.00
C ARG A 6 3.04 11.45 0.36
N LEU A 7 4.26 10.95 0.56
CA LEU A 7 4.66 10.27 1.79
C LEU A 7 4.82 11.22 2.98
N ASN A 8 5.08 12.51 2.72
CA ASN A 8 5.22 13.54 3.76
C ASN A 8 3.98 14.44 3.90
N ALA A 9 2.85 14.07 3.29
CA ALA A 9 1.64 14.89 3.29
C ALA A 9 1.03 15.09 4.70
N ILE A 10 1.30 14.17 5.62
CA ILE A 10 0.84 14.22 7.02
C ILE A 10 2.00 13.94 7.98
N PRO A 11 2.08 14.60 9.15
CA PRO A 11 3.07 14.27 10.16
C PRO A 11 2.95 12.81 10.62
N LEU A 12 4.08 12.14 10.85
CA LEU A 12 4.10 10.71 11.27
C LEU A 12 3.22 10.45 12.50
N GLY A 13 3.30 11.31 13.52
CA GLY A 13 2.48 11.16 14.72
C GLY A 13 0.99 11.23 14.41
N GLU A 14 0.56 12.17 13.57
CA GLU A 14 -0.84 12.27 13.15
C GLU A 14 -1.26 11.01 12.37
N ALA A 15 -0.45 10.56 11.42
CA ALA A 15 -0.71 9.34 10.66
C ALA A 15 -0.92 8.12 11.57
N MET A 16 -0.01 7.93 12.55
CA MET A 16 -0.04 6.77 13.44
C MET A 16 -1.21 6.81 14.44
N PHE A 17 -1.48 7.96 15.06
CA PHE A 17 -2.47 8.07 16.12
C PHE A 17 -3.91 8.27 15.63
N THR A 18 -4.10 8.65 14.35
CA THR A 18 -5.45 8.85 13.77
C THR A 18 -5.89 7.70 12.86
N GLN A 19 -5.00 6.76 12.54
CA GLN A 19 -5.28 5.62 11.68
C GLN A 19 -6.43 4.77 12.25
N ARG A 20 -7.35 4.39 11.36
CA ARG A 20 -8.52 3.56 11.71
C ARG A 20 -8.88 2.62 10.58
N ALA A 21 -9.54 1.51 10.91
CA ALA A 21 -10.01 0.54 9.92
C ALA A 21 -11.23 1.11 9.14
N ILE A 22 -11.02 1.48 7.87
CA ILE A 22 -12.07 1.97 6.96
C ILE A 22 -12.71 0.80 6.20
N ARG A 23 -14.04 0.80 6.09
CA ARG A 23 -14.83 -0.26 5.40
C ARG A 23 -15.66 0.24 4.21
N ARG A 24 -15.68 1.56 3.98
CA ARG A 24 -16.39 2.20 2.87
C ARG A 24 -15.40 3.09 2.14
N PHE A 25 -15.14 2.75 0.88
CA PHE A 25 -14.19 3.45 0.02
C PHE A 25 -14.93 4.08 -1.16
N LYS A 26 -14.32 5.10 -1.75
CA LYS A 26 -14.77 5.62 -3.05
C LYS A 26 -14.56 4.54 -4.12
N LYS A 27 -15.29 4.66 -5.23
CA LYS A 27 -15.16 3.76 -6.38
C LYS A 27 -13.98 4.12 -7.29
N ASP A 28 -13.39 5.28 -7.08
CA ASP A 28 -12.26 5.77 -7.85
C ASP A 28 -11.06 4.80 -7.68
N PRO A 29 -10.44 4.37 -8.78
CA PRO A 29 -9.25 3.54 -8.70
C PRO A 29 -8.08 4.32 -8.08
N ILE A 30 -7.17 3.59 -7.44
CA ILE A 30 -5.92 4.16 -6.95
C ILE A 30 -4.94 4.23 -8.13
N PRO A 31 -4.29 5.39 -8.38
CA PRO A 31 -3.26 5.48 -9.42
C PRO A 31 -2.08 4.54 -9.17
N ASP A 32 -1.50 3.97 -10.23
CA ASP A 32 -0.39 3.01 -10.15
C ASP A 32 0.83 3.54 -9.39
N ASP A 33 1.16 4.83 -9.57
CA ASP A 33 2.31 5.46 -8.90
C ASP A 33 2.09 5.60 -7.39
N VAL A 34 0.85 5.74 -6.94
CA VAL A 34 0.49 5.72 -5.52
C VAL A 34 0.61 4.30 -4.96
N LEU A 35 0.19 3.28 -5.72
CA LEU A 35 0.38 1.89 -5.33
C LEU A 35 1.87 1.55 -5.19
N GLU A 36 2.70 1.99 -6.13
CA GLU A 36 4.15 1.81 -6.06
C GLU A 36 4.74 2.46 -4.80
N ASP A 37 4.35 3.70 -4.47
CA ASP A 37 4.81 4.39 -3.27
C ASP A 37 4.47 3.61 -1.98
N ILE A 38 3.27 3.02 -1.91
CA ILE A 38 2.83 2.19 -0.78
C ILE A 38 3.70 0.93 -0.66
N MET A 39 3.98 0.28 -1.78
CA MET A 39 4.75 -0.96 -1.82
C MET A 39 6.21 -0.71 -1.44
N GLN A 40 6.81 0.35 -1.98
CA GLN A 40 8.15 0.81 -1.61
C GLN A 40 8.26 1.14 -0.11
N ALA A 41 7.22 1.74 0.48
CA ALA A 41 7.19 1.98 1.93
C ALA A 41 7.07 0.66 2.71
N THR A 42 6.28 -0.30 2.22
CA THR A 42 6.00 -1.57 2.90
C THR A 42 7.25 -2.47 2.99
N ILE A 43 7.99 -2.63 1.88
CA ILE A 43 9.16 -3.52 1.83
C ILE A 43 10.34 -3.06 2.69
N ARG A 44 10.34 -1.79 3.13
CA ARG A 44 11.34 -1.23 4.05
C ARG A 44 11.20 -1.72 5.49
N ALA A 45 10.10 -2.42 5.81
CA ALA A 45 9.93 -3.02 7.13
C ALA A 45 11.07 -4.03 7.41
N PRO A 46 11.69 -3.97 8.61
CA PRO A 46 12.72 -4.95 8.96
C PRO A 46 12.09 -6.35 9.12
N ASN A 47 12.87 -7.38 8.79
CA ASN A 47 12.48 -8.77 8.97
C ASN A 47 13.69 -9.63 9.36
N GLY A 48 13.44 -10.80 9.95
CA GLY A 48 14.48 -11.72 10.41
C GLY A 48 15.44 -12.12 9.29
N GLY A 49 16.74 -11.90 9.53
CA GLY A 49 17.79 -12.19 8.55
C GLY A 49 17.69 -11.38 7.25
N ASN A 50 16.86 -10.34 7.19
CA ASN A 50 16.55 -9.57 5.99
C ASN A 50 16.18 -10.45 4.76
N THR A 51 15.50 -11.56 5.01
CA THR A 51 15.05 -12.52 3.98
C THR A 51 13.98 -11.95 3.04
N GLN A 52 13.33 -10.85 3.43
CA GLN A 52 12.28 -10.16 2.66
C GLN A 52 11.22 -11.14 2.10
N PRO A 53 10.56 -11.94 2.97
CA PRO A 53 9.70 -13.04 2.54
C PRO A 53 8.32 -12.58 2.03
N TRP A 54 8.16 -11.28 1.77
CA TRP A 54 6.89 -10.68 1.37
C TRP A 54 6.52 -11.10 -0.05
N ARG A 55 5.23 -11.36 -0.27
CA ARG A 55 4.63 -11.51 -1.59
C ARG A 55 3.31 -10.78 -1.59
N PHE A 56 3.11 -9.91 -2.58
CA PHE A 56 1.93 -9.07 -2.65
C PHE A 56 1.19 -9.35 -3.95
N ILE A 57 -0.14 -9.42 -3.83
CA ILE A 57 -1.06 -9.57 -4.95
C ILE A 57 -2.01 -8.39 -4.90
N VAL A 58 -2.01 -7.58 -5.96
CA VAL A 58 -2.95 -6.48 -6.11
C VAL A 58 -4.24 -7.02 -6.70
N CYS A 59 -5.32 -6.87 -5.96
CA CYS A 59 -6.67 -7.28 -6.36
C CYS A 59 -7.48 -6.04 -6.76
N GLU A 60 -7.80 -5.94 -8.05
CA GLU A 60 -8.62 -4.85 -8.58
C GLU A 60 -10.06 -5.33 -8.86
N GLY A 61 -11.05 -4.49 -8.54
CA GLY A 61 -12.46 -4.76 -8.81
C GLY A 61 -13.24 -5.45 -7.69
N ARG A 62 -14.45 -5.91 -8.02
CA ARG A 62 -15.43 -6.44 -7.03
C ARG A 62 -15.25 -7.92 -6.67
N ARG A 63 -14.32 -8.63 -7.32
CA ARG A 63 -14.20 -10.09 -7.16
C ARG A 63 -13.26 -10.40 -6.00
N LYS A 64 -13.78 -11.08 -4.96
CA LYS A 64 -12.97 -11.67 -3.89
C LYS A 64 -12.42 -13.03 -4.35
N ALA A 65 -11.34 -13.06 -5.13
CA ALA A 65 -10.56 -14.29 -5.37
C ALA A 65 -9.21 -14.00 -6.05
N PRO A 66 -8.18 -14.86 -5.87
CA PRO A 66 -6.80 -14.63 -6.31
C PRO A 66 -6.54 -14.81 -7.81
N GLU A 67 -7.53 -15.30 -8.59
CA GLU A 67 -7.32 -15.75 -9.98
C GLU A 67 -6.93 -14.64 -10.97
N ALA A 68 -7.15 -13.36 -10.63
CA ALA A 68 -6.89 -12.22 -11.52
C ALA A 68 -6.01 -11.14 -10.87
N GLY A 69 -5.27 -11.49 -9.83
CA GLY A 69 -4.41 -10.54 -9.13
C GLY A 69 -3.09 -10.30 -9.86
N ARG A 70 -2.64 -9.05 -9.92
CA ARG A 70 -1.30 -8.70 -10.42
C ARG A 70 -0.29 -8.92 -9.30
N ALA A 71 0.74 -9.72 -9.56
CA ALA A 71 1.89 -9.82 -8.67
C ALA A 71 2.71 -8.53 -8.74
N LEU A 72 3.07 -7.98 -7.59
CA LEU A 72 4.06 -6.91 -7.49
C LEU A 72 5.35 -7.47 -6.86
N PRO A 73 6.52 -6.91 -7.24
CA PRO A 73 7.81 -7.32 -6.70
C PRO A 73 7.92 -7.16 -5.18
#